data_AF-A0A5C7MK63-F1
#
_entry.id   AF-A0A5C7MK63-F1
#
_cell.length_a   1.000
_cell.length_b   1.000
_cell.length_c   1.000
_cell.angle_alpha   90.00
_cell.angle_beta   90.00
_cell.angle_gamma   90.00
#
_symmetry.space_group_name_H-M   'P 1'
#
loop_
_entity.id
_entity.type
_entity.pdbx_description
1 polymer ?
#
loop_
_entity_poly.entity_id
_entity_poly.type
_entity_poly.pdbx_seq_one_letter_code
_entity_poly.pdbx_strand_id
1 'polypeptide(L)'
;MDRRAGAHTRRVAVPAGRPGRRLGHVERRQGGHRVTDHTAGDRPANVRAGSPASREVSWWATHQFIEAAVAQANCGPLPAAGTPAWCALSDGDPRKLLALAVAGEHHVLRMEIGQELLIDAGKNVAAAIDCTALAQRIRNRDTAAYIPRKKTA
;
A
#
# COMPACT_ATOMS: atom_id res chain seq x y z
N MET A 1 37.33 37.01 40.52
CA MET A 1 37.53 38.47 40.70
C MET A 1 38.21 38.95 39.43
N ASP A 2 37.72 39.89 38.63
CA ASP A 2 36.92 41.07 38.92
C ASP A 2 36.18 41.55 37.63
N ARG A 3 35.21 42.45 37.85
CA ARG A 3 34.16 43.06 36.99
C ARG A 3 34.72 43.81 35.75
N ARG A 4 33.97 44.23 34.71
CA ARG A 4 32.82 45.20 34.62
C ARG A 4 32.41 45.23 33.12
N ALA A 5 31.14 45.06 32.73
CA ALA A 5 30.08 46.07 32.62
C ALA A 5 30.27 47.12 31.50
N GLY A 6 29.27 47.26 30.61
CA GLY A 6 29.19 48.37 29.65
C GLY A 6 28.07 48.26 28.61
N ALA A 7 26.82 48.39 29.03
CA ALA A 7 25.65 48.55 28.15
C ALA A 7 25.54 50.00 27.64
N HIS A 8 25.27 50.20 26.35
CA HIS A 8 24.88 51.50 25.78
C HIS A 8 23.61 51.37 24.94
N THR A 9 22.50 51.76 25.57
CA THR A 9 21.23 52.16 24.97
C THR A 9 21.36 53.59 24.43
N ARG A 10 20.89 53.85 23.21
CA ARG A 10 20.54 55.22 22.78
C ARG A 10 19.19 55.22 22.07
N ARG A 11 18.23 55.86 22.74
CA ARG A 11 16.86 56.16 22.30
C ARG A 11 16.82 57.65 21.96
N VAL A 12 16.32 58.02 20.78
CA VAL A 12 15.91 59.39 20.40
C VAL A 12 14.71 59.20 19.46
N ALA A 13 13.47 59.32 19.92
CA ALA A 13 12.64 60.52 20.13
C ALA A 13 12.02 61.08 18.83
N VAL A 14 10.68 61.12 18.84
CA VAL A 14 9.69 61.49 17.81
C VAL A 14 9.28 62.98 17.97
N PRO A 15 8.83 63.67 16.91
CA PRO A 15 7.45 64.24 16.90
C PRO A 15 6.78 64.12 15.51
N ALA A 16 5.56 63.58 15.35
CA ALA A 16 4.22 64.14 15.62
C ALA A 16 3.68 65.11 14.53
N GLY A 17 2.66 64.66 13.78
CA GLY A 17 1.81 65.47 12.87
C GLY A 17 0.63 64.67 12.30
N ARG A 18 -0.59 64.96 12.79
CA ARG A 18 -1.94 64.37 12.52
C ARG A 18 -2.62 65.01 11.26
N PRO A 19 -3.92 64.76 10.94
CA PRO A 19 -4.69 63.52 10.76
C PRO A 19 -5.51 63.49 9.43
N GLY A 20 -5.97 62.32 9.00
CA GLY A 20 -7.00 62.17 7.95
C GLY A 20 -7.88 60.95 8.23
N ARG A 21 -9.18 61.15 8.43
CA ARG A 21 -10.17 60.14 8.85
C ARG A 21 -10.64 59.26 7.66
N ARG A 22 -10.64 57.94 7.92
CA ARG A 22 -11.75 56.98 7.76
C ARG A 22 -12.36 56.79 6.35
N LEU A 23 -12.27 55.56 5.82
CA LEU A 23 -13.38 54.62 5.60
C LEU A 23 -12.94 53.44 4.71
N GLY A 24 -13.34 52.22 5.10
CA GLY A 24 -13.76 51.23 4.11
C GLY A 24 -12.80 50.09 3.78
N HIS A 25 -13.31 48.88 4.02
CA HIS A 25 -13.03 47.63 3.31
C HIS A 25 -11.80 46.81 3.69
N VAL A 26 -12.04 45.90 4.63
CA VAL A 26 -11.32 44.62 4.77
C VAL A 26 -11.61 43.79 3.53
N GLU A 27 -10.61 43.56 2.68
CA GLU A 27 -10.68 42.52 1.65
C GLU A 27 -9.58 41.50 1.87
N ARG A 28 -10.00 40.36 2.42
CA ARG A 28 -9.22 39.14 2.49
C ARG A 28 -8.77 38.76 1.08
N ARG A 29 -7.46 38.74 0.82
CA ARG A 29 -6.90 37.94 -0.27
C ARG A 29 -7.12 36.46 0.05
N GLN A 30 -8.22 35.90 -0.46
CA GLN A 30 -8.38 34.46 -0.59
C GLN A 30 -7.76 34.04 -1.92
N GLY A 31 -6.89 33.03 -1.86
CA GLY A 31 -6.19 32.47 -3.00
C GLY A 31 -7.17 31.93 -4.04
N GLY A 32 -6.94 32.31 -5.29
CA GLY A 32 -7.59 31.67 -6.44
C GLY A 32 -7.07 30.25 -6.60
N HIS A 33 -7.61 29.31 -5.83
CA HIS A 33 -7.53 27.90 -6.18
C HIS A 33 -8.57 27.67 -7.27
N ARG A 34 -8.11 27.71 -8.53
CA ARG A 34 -8.93 27.34 -9.69
C ARG A 34 -9.17 25.84 -9.62
N VAL A 35 -10.23 25.44 -8.90
CA VAL A 35 -10.81 24.11 -9.03
C VAL A 35 -11.34 24.04 -10.46
N THR A 36 -10.58 23.42 -11.34
CA THR A 36 -11.15 22.92 -12.58
C THR A 36 -12.09 21.80 -12.18
N ASP A 37 -13.38 22.13 -12.11
CA ASP A 37 -14.46 21.17 -12.09
C ASP A 37 -14.35 20.37 -13.41
N HIS A 38 -13.55 19.29 -13.36
CA HIS A 38 -13.64 18.26 -14.37
C HIS A 38 -14.96 17.58 -14.07
N THR A 39 -16.05 18.10 -14.63
CA THR A 39 -17.29 17.36 -14.76
C THR A 39 -16.92 16.09 -15.48
N ALA A 40 -16.72 15.03 -14.69
CA ALA A 40 -16.42 13.70 -15.15
C ALA A 40 -17.66 13.25 -15.91
N GLY A 41 -17.67 13.54 -17.21
CA GLY A 41 -18.63 12.99 -18.14
C GLY A 41 -18.65 11.49 -17.90
N ASP A 42 -19.86 11.02 -17.60
CA ASP A 42 -20.31 9.68 -17.30
C ASP A 42 -19.57 8.63 -18.15
N ARG A 43 -18.37 8.24 -17.69
CA ARG A 43 -17.62 7.13 -18.25
C ARG A 43 -18.09 5.90 -17.50
N PRO A 44 -18.69 4.90 -18.17
CA PRO A 44 -19.07 3.69 -17.49
C PRO A 44 -17.81 3.07 -16.86
N ALA A 45 -17.89 2.79 -15.57
CA ALA A 45 -16.78 2.36 -14.72
C ALA A 45 -16.19 0.98 -15.10
N ASN A 46 -16.61 0.39 -16.23
CA ASN A 46 -16.39 -1.01 -16.58
C ASN A 46 -15.33 -1.27 -17.66
N VAL A 47 -14.50 -0.29 -18.04
CA VAL A 47 -13.35 -0.53 -18.94
C VAL A 47 -12.02 -0.14 -18.27
N ARG A 48 -11.82 -0.63 -17.04
CA ARG A 48 -10.49 -0.83 -16.47
C ARG A 48 -10.34 -2.33 -16.32
N ALA A 49 -9.28 -2.92 -16.87
CA ALA A 49 -8.89 -4.27 -16.51
C ALA A 49 -8.71 -4.26 -14.99
N GLY A 50 -9.64 -4.83 -14.25
CA GLY A 50 -9.66 -4.77 -12.79
C GLY A 50 -8.32 -5.26 -12.25
N SER A 51 -7.81 -4.62 -11.20
CA SER A 51 -6.69 -5.21 -10.46
C SER A 51 -7.15 -6.59 -9.96
N PRO A 52 -6.37 -7.66 -10.17
CA PRO A 52 -6.75 -8.96 -9.64
C PRO A 52 -6.87 -8.86 -8.11
N ALA A 53 -7.76 -9.68 -7.53
CA ALA A 53 -7.84 -9.84 -6.09
C ALA A 53 -6.45 -10.19 -5.52
N SER A 54 -6.16 -9.76 -4.29
CA SER A 54 -4.89 -10.07 -3.64
C SER A 54 -4.66 -11.58 -3.61
N ARG A 55 -3.41 -11.98 -3.84
CA ARG A 55 -2.96 -13.37 -3.80
C ARG A 55 -2.07 -13.66 -2.60
N GLU A 56 -1.95 -12.69 -1.68
CA GLU A 56 -1.14 -12.82 -0.47
C GLU A 56 -1.66 -13.97 0.40
N VAL A 57 -0.72 -14.71 0.99
CA VAL A 57 -1.01 -15.86 1.83
C VAL A 57 -0.33 -15.65 3.19
N SER A 58 -1.05 -15.91 4.28
CA SER A 58 -0.50 -15.84 5.65
C SER A 58 -0.46 -17.22 6.28
N TRP A 59 0.76 -17.70 6.53
CA TRP A 59 1.02 -18.94 7.24
C TRP A 59 0.60 -18.85 8.70
N TRP A 60 0.96 -17.76 9.40
CA TRP A 60 0.66 -17.64 10.83
C TRP A 60 -0.84 -17.70 11.13
N ALA A 61 -1.66 -16.97 10.36
CA ALA A 61 -3.12 -17.04 10.51
C ALA A 61 -3.67 -18.44 10.19
N THR A 62 -3.09 -19.13 9.20
CA THR A 62 -3.47 -20.50 8.86
C THR A 62 -3.12 -21.48 9.98
N HIS A 63 -1.92 -21.36 10.56
CA HIS A 63 -1.46 -22.18 11.67
C HIS A 63 -2.39 -22.03 12.89
N GLN A 64 -2.73 -20.80 13.28
CA GLN A 64 -3.66 -20.54 14.39
C GLN A 64 -5.04 -21.17 14.15
N PHE A 65 -5.54 -21.11 12.91
CA PHE A 65 -6.80 -21.74 12.55
C PHE A 65 -6.74 -23.27 12.69
N ILE A 66 -5.69 -23.91 12.18
CA ILE A 66 -5.54 -25.36 12.26
C ILE A 66 -5.33 -25.81 13.71
N GLU A 67 -4.52 -25.09 14.50
CA GLU A 67 -4.34 -25.36 15.93
C GLU A 67 -5.69 -25.37 16.67
N ALA A 68 -6.53 -24.35 16.44
CA ALA A 68 -7.87 -24.29 17.01
C ALA A 68 -8.79 -25.41 16.50
N ALA A 69 -8.72 -25.77 15.21
CA ALA A 69 -9.51 -26.84 14.63
C ALA A 69 -9.13 -28.22 15.21
N VAL A 70 -7.83 -28.48 15.41
CA VAL A 70 -7.32 -29.71 16.02
C VAL A 70 -7.76 -29.80 17.48
N ALA A 71 -7.67 -28.70 18.24
CA ALA A 71 -8.15 -28.63 19.61
C ALA A 71 -9.67 -28.90 19.69
N GLN A 72 -10.46 -28.32 18.78
CA GLN A 72 -11.91 -28.51 18.74
C GLN A 72 -12.30 -29.95 18.37
N ALA A 73 -11.58 -30.59 17.46
CA ALA A 73 -11.89 -31.95 17.03
C ALA A 73 -11.70 -32.99 18.13
N ASN A 74 -10.87 -32.69 19.15
CA ASN A 74 -10.63 -33.53 20.34
C ASN A 74 -10.41 -35.02 20.01
N CYS A 75 -9.70 -35.29 18.92
CA CYS A 75 -9.53 -36.63 18.36
C CYS A 75 -8.23 -37.32 18.83
N GLY A 76 -7.52 -36.72 19.78
CA GLY A 76 -6.24 -37.21 20.29
C GLY A 76 -5.07 -36.96 19.33
N PRO A 77 -3.94 -37.65 19.51
CA PRO A 77 -2.74 -37.42 18.71
C PRO A 77 -2.97 -37.69 17.22
N LEU A 78 -2.55 -36.74 16.37
CA LEU A 78 -2.61 -36.86 14.93
C LEU A 78 -1.33 -37.56 14.41
N PRO A 79 -1.43 -38.69 13.68
CA PRO A 79 -0.28 -39.23 12.99
C PRO A 79 0.12 -38.30 11.85
N ALA A 80 1.41 -38.23 11.53
CA ALA A 80 1.87 -37.47 10.37
C ALA A 80 1.25 -38.03 9.08
N ALA A 81 0.77 -37.14 8.21
CA ALA A 81 0.12 -37.54 6.95
C ALA A 81 1.05 -38.41 6.09
N GLY A 82 0.50 -39.46 5.50
CA GLY A 82 1.23 -40.41 4.64
C GLY A 82 2.08 -41.45 5.38
N THR A 83 2.17 -41.40 6.72
CA THR A 83 2.81 -42.47 7.50
C THR A 83 1.96 -43.75 7.50
N PRO A 84 2.54 -44.94 7.77
CA PRO A 84 1.77 -46.18 7.90
C PRO A 84 0.62 -46.09 8.92
N ALA A 85 0.85 -45.40 10.05
CA ALA A 85 -0.18 -45.15 11.05
C ALA A 85 -1.34 -44.30 10.51
N TRP A 86 -1.06 -43.33 9.65
CA TRP A 86 -2.08 -42.54 8.95
C TRP A 86 -2.82 -43.36 7.89
N CYS A 87 -2.10 -44.19 7.12
CA CYS A 87 -2.71 -45.07 6.11
C CYS A 87 -3.67 -46.09 6.72
N ALA A 88 -3.39 -46.53 7.95
CA ALA A 88 -4.24 -47.47 8.69
C ALA A 88 -5.53 -46.82 9.24
N LEU A 89 -5.66 -45.50 9.24
CA LEU A 89 -6.90 -44.81 9.64
C LEU A 89 -8.02 -45.06 8.63
N SER A 90 -9.25 -45.19 9.12
CA SER A 90 -10.43 -45.28 8.25
C SER A 90 -10.67 -43.96 7.51
N ASP A 91 -11.29 -44.03 6.34
CA ASP A 91 -11.55 -42.83 5.52
C ASP A 91 -12.53 -41.84 6.16
N GLY A 92 -13.36 -42.32 7.09
CA GLY A 92 -14.26 -41.49 7.90
C GLY A 92 -13.63 -40.93 9.17
N ASP A 93 -12.38 -41.31 9.49
CA ASP A 93 -11.71 -40.79 10.69
C ASP A 93 -11.32 -39.32 10.48
N PRO A 94 -11.83 -38.37 11.30
CA PRO A 94 -11.51 -36.96 11.16
C PRO A 94 -10.00 -36.68 11.28
N ARG A 95 -9.24 -37.52 12.00
CA ARG A 95 -7.79 -37.42 12.11
C ARG A 95 -7.09 -37.53 10.76
N LYS A 96 -7.68 -38.27 9.82
CA LYS A 96 -7.09 -38.49 8.50
C LYS A 96 -7.03 -37.20 7.70
N LEU A 97 -8.13 -36.43 7.69
CA LEU A 97 -8.20 -35.12 7.05
C LEU A 97 -7.44 -34.05 7.83
N LEU A 98 -7.52 -34.05 9.16
CA LEU A 98 -6.80 -33.09 10.00
C LEU A 98 -5.28 -33.24 9.85
N ALA A 99 -4.76 -34.47 9.79
CA ALA A 99 -3.34 -34.70 9.52
C ALA A 99 -2.90 -34.13 8.16
N LEU A 100 -3.74 -34.23 7.12
CA LEU A 100 -3.47 -33.60 5.82
C LEU A 100 -3.50 -32.07 5.89
N ALA A 101 -4.43 -31.50 6.65
CA ALA A 101 -4.53 -30.06 6.83
C ALA A 101 -3.28 -29.50 7.53
N VAL A 102 -2.83 -30.15 8.61
CA VAL A 102 -1.57 -29.84 9.30
C VAL A 102 -0.38 -29.95 8.34
N ALA A 103 -0.30 -31.02 7.55
CA ALA A 103 0.77 -31.16 6.56
C ALA A 103 0.72 -30.06 5.47
N GLY A 104 -0.48 -29.60 5.12
CA GLY A 104 -0.76 -28.54 4.17
C GLY A 104 -0.20 -27.17 4.58
N GLU A 105 -0.04 -26.90 5.88
CA GLU A 105 0.56 -25.64 6.38
C GLU A 105 1.96 -25.40 5.79
N HIS A 106 2.73 -26.46 5.53
CA HIS A 106 4.05 -26.34 4.89
C HIS A 106 3.97 -25.81 3.45
N HIS A 107 2.86 -26.02 2.74
CA HIS A 107 2.66 -25.40 1.43
C HIS A 107 2.39 -23.90 1.57
N VAL A 108 1.55 -23.52 2.53
CA VAL A 108 1.22 -22.12 2.84
C VAL A 108 2.47 -21.34 3.22
N LEU A 109 3.31 -21.90 4.09
CA LEU A 109 4.60 -21.32 4.45
C LEU A 109 5.52 -21.12 3.24
N ARG A 110 5.62 -22.12 2.36
CA ARG A 110 6.41 -22.00 1.11
C ARG A 110 5.88 -20.91 0.19
N MET A 111 4.57 -20.71 0.13
CA MET A 111 3.96 -19.64 -0.66
C MET A 111 4.30 -18.26 -0.12
N GLU A 112 4.15 -18.05 1.19
CA GLU A 112 4.48 -16.77 1.84
C GLU A 112 5.97 -16.42 1.64
N ILE A 113 6.88 -17.36 1.90
CA ILE A 113 8.32 -17.17 1.64
C ILE A 113 8.58 -16.85 0.15
N GLY A 114 7.90 -17.56 -0.76
CA GLY A 114 8.01 -17.30 -2.19
C GLY A 114 7.55 -15.90 -2.60
N GLN A 115 6.52 -15.36 -1.93
CA GLN A 115 6.03 -14.01 -2.14
C GLN A 115 7.02 -12.96 -1.65
N GLU A 116 7.61 -13.17 -0.48
CA GLU A 116 8.66 -12.29 0.06
C GLU A 116 9.85 -12.19 -0.90
N LEU A 117 10.34 -13.34 -1.38
CA LEU A 117 11.43 -13.40 -2.37
C LEU A 117 11.06 -12.71 -3.68
N LEU A 118 9.82 -12.86 -4.16
CA LEU A 118 9.36 -12.21 -5.38
C LEU A 118 9.27 -10.69 -5.22
N ILE A 119 8.81 -10.23 -4.06
CA ILE A 119 8.74 -8.80 -3.71
C ILE A 119 10.15 -8.21 -3.72
N ASP A 120 11.11 -8.88 -3.09
CA ASP A 120 12.49 -8.40 -3.05
C ASP A 120 13.17 -8.41 -4.42
N ALA A 121 12.95 -9.46 -5.22
CA ALA A 121 13.37 -9.47 -6.62
C ALA A 121 12.76 -8.30 -7.41
N GLY A 122 11.47 -8.01 -7.19
CA GLY A 122 10.77 -6.87 -7.80
C GLY A 122 11.38 -5.52 -7.41
N LYS A 123 11.71 -5.32 -6.13
CA LYS A 123 12.40 -4.12 -5.64
C LYS A 123 13.77 -3.97 -6.30
N ASN A 124 14.53 -5.06 -6.44
CA ASN A 124 15.85 -5.04 -7.07
C ASN A 124 15.76 -4.66 -8.55
N VAL A 125 14.80 -5.21 -9.30
CA VAL A 125 14.57 -4.83 -10.70
C VAL A 125 14.14 -3.37 -10.83
N ALA A 126 13.24 -2.92 -9.95
CA ALA A 126 12.77 -1.52 -9.94
C ALA A 126 13.91 -0.54 -9.61
N ALA A 127 14.85 -0.92 -8.74
CA ALA A 127 16.03 -0.13 -8.44
C ALA A 127 17.06 -0.12 -9.57
N ALA A 128 17.16 -1.21 -10.35
CA ALA A 128 18.10 -1.33 -11.46
C ALA A 128 17.69 -0.54 -12.72
N ILE A 129 16.39 -0.24 -12.89
CA ILE A 129 15.85 0.42 -14.07
C ILE A 129 15.26 1.78 -13.69
N ASP A 130 15.73 2.86 -14.32
CA ASP A 130 15.06 4.16 -14.24
C ASP A 130 13.75 4.14 -15.04
N CYS A 131 12.71 3.68 -14.37
CA CYS A 131 11.35 3.60 -14.91
C CYS A 131 10.83 4.98 -15.33
N THR A 132 11.30 6.06 -14.70
CA THR A 132 10.90 7.43 -15.04
C THR A 132 11.50 7.86 -16.37
N ALA A 133 12.81 7.64 -16.56
CA ALA A 133 13.47 7.92 -17.82
C ALA A 133 12.90 7.07 -18.96
N LEU A 134 12.61 5.78 -18.73
CA LEU A 134 11.95 4.93 -19.71
C LEU A 134 10.56 5.45 -20.09
N ALA A 135 9.76 5.83 -19.09
CA ALA A 135 8.43 6.40 -19.34
C ALA A 135 8.50 7.74 -20.09
N GLN A 136 9.47 8.60 -19.77
CA GLN A 136 9.73 9.84 -20.50
C GLN A 136 10.10 9.55 -21.96
N ARG A 137 11.01 8.59 -22.21
CA ARG A 137 11.40 8.18 -23.57
C ARG A 137 10.22 7.64 -24.37
N ILE A 138 9.34 6.85 -23.76
CA ILE A 138 8.12 6.33 -24.41
C ILE A 138 7.16 7.47 -24.75
N ARG A 139 6.93 8.41 -23.82
CA ARG A 139 6.06 9.58 -24.04
C ARG A 139 6.60 10.53 -25.11
N ASN A 140 7.91 10.73 -25.14
CA ASN A 140 8.59 11.64 -26.06
C ASN A 140 8.92 10.98 -27.41
N ARG A 141 8.56 9.71 -27.62
CA ARG A 141 8.67 9.06 -28.91
C ARG A 141 7.62 9.66 -29.84
N ASP A 142 8.04 10.29 -30.94
CA ASP A 142 7.14 10.71 -32.01
C ASP A 142 6.32 9.50 -32.51
N THR A 143 5.02 9.50 -32.20
CA THR A 143 4.14 8.36 -32.45
C THR A 143 3.61 8.37 -33.89
N ALA A 144 4.41 7.86 -34.83
CA ALA A 144 3.93 7.43 -36.16
C ALA A 144 3.18 6.07 -36.12
N ALA A 145 3.12 5.39 -34.97
CA ALA A 145 2.55 4.05 -34.81
C ALA A 145 1.27 4.04 -33.93
N TYR A 146 0.41 5.05 -34.08
CA TYR A 146 -0.93 5.03 -33.47
C TYR A 146 -1.87 4.16 -34.30
N ILE A 147 -2.32 3.03 -33.75
CA ILE A 147 -3.36 2.19 -34.36
C ILE A 147 -4.72 2.63 -33.78
N PRO A 148 -5.60 3.23 -34.59
CA PRO A 148 -6.90 3.69 -34.12
C PRO A 148 -7.80 2.52 -33.71
N ARG A 149 -8.50 2.65 -32.58
CA ARG A 149 -9.52 1.68 -32.16
C ARG A 149 -10.77 1.86 -33.03
N LYS A 150 -11.16 0.83 -33.79
CA LYS A 150 -12.45 0.83 -34.51
C LYS A 150 -13.59 0.83 -33.48
N LYS A 151 -14.48 1.81 -33.58
CA LYS A 151 -15.80 1.73 -32.94
C LYS A 151 -16.67 0.86 -33.83
N THR A 152 -17.17 -0.25 -33.30
CA THR A 152 -18.24 -1.01 -33.95
C THR A 152 -19.52 -0.19 -33.79
N ALA A 153 -20.17 0.12 -34.92
CA ALA A 153 -21.47 0.80 -34.97
C ALA A 153 -22.61 -0.20 -34.78
#